data_AF-A0A6I8PR30-F1
#
_entry.id   AF-A0A6I8PR30-F1
#
_cell.length_a   1.000
_cell.length_b   1.000
_cell.length_c   1.000
_cell.angle_alpha   90.00
_cell.angle_beta   90.00
_cell.angle_gamma   90.00
#
_symmetry.space_group_name_H-M   'P 1'
#
loop_
_entity.id
_entity.type
_entity.pdbx_description
1 polymer ?
#
loop_
_entity_poly.entity_id
_entity_poly.type
_entity_poly.pdbx_seq_one_letter_code
_entity_poly.pdbx_strand_id
1 'polypeptide(L)'
;MSCSPVNKRLSDSAPSRSHSTPHGLVKTERRAPSRGHDLSVSADSTSSLLSPIYHESYESDVEDVTSDLQRLKDNNAAGKHRAPGTPEKGRHSQTEEHSMENLNLTPWEAWLLHKEKEGRIELQRKISEELKQEEERLKEQRQKEMKKKLAEEQRKEWVRKKKDQEQKERDERLLKEQQDKEAEELRRISVQEKANEKFEEWLRKKKVEEQERKKKEKEEEEKFQAAQRDKKDKASKVFKEWLEQAKDKPRPTLNSYGYVNGKLTGYYDASSYPAPGFYNPIPWKPIHIPPPPKEATKNLSAKKKKRPVSSQLYRPNVRSLSKPKDNLHVGGGIVKR
;
A
#
# COMPACT_ATOMS: atom_id res chain seq x y z
N MET A 1 -37.04 -46.58 40.09
CA MET A 1 -37.79 -45.31 40.28
C MET A 1 -37.67 -44.48 39.02
N SER A 2 -38.82 -43.96 38.55
CA SER A 2 -39.08 -43.02 37.45
C SER A 2 -38.64 -43.35 36.01
N CYS A 3 -39.58 -44.01 35.35
CA CYS A 3 -40.16 -43.75 34.02
C CYS A 3 -39.68 -42.51 33.22
N SER A 4 -39.13 -42.76 32.03
CA SER A 4 -39.67 -42.50 30.67
C SER A 4 -40.12 -41.09 30.19
N PRO A 5 -40.13 -40.87 28.86
CA PRO A 5 -39.71 -39.63 28.18
C PRO A 5 -40.85 -38.88 27.46
N VAL A 6 -40.57 -37.68 26.90
CA VAL A 6 -41.44 -37.02 25.90
C VAL A 6 -40.63 -36.39 24.75
N ASN A 7 -40.99 -36.84 23.55
CA ASN A 7 -40.64 -36.34 22.22
C ASN A 7 -41.49 -35.12 21.79
N LYS A 8 -41.05 -34.49 20.68
CA LYS A 8 -41.76 -33.63 19.68
C LYS A 8 -41.26 -32.16 19.70
N ARG A 9 -41.08 -31.44 18.59
CA ARG A 9 -41.18 -31.70 17.14
C ARG A 9 -40.51 -30.50 16.44
N LEU A 10 -39.85 -30.81 15.32
CA LEU A 10 -39.82 -30.11 14.03
C LEU A 10 -40.54 -28.74 13.91
N SER A 11 -39.81 -27.72 13.44
CA SER A 11 -40.30 -26.81 12.40
C SER A 11 -39.14 -26.26 11.57
N ASP A 12 -39.15 -26.64 10.29
CA ASP A 12 -38.42 -26.02 9.20
C ASP A 12 -38.79 -24.54 9.04
N SER A 13 -37.84 -23.69 8.63
CA SER A 13 -37.98 -22.76 7.48
C SER A 13 -36.90 -21.67 7.48
N ALA A 14 -36.06 -21.72 6.45
CA ALA A 14 -35.52 -20.56 5.74
C ALA A 14 -35.63 -20.89 4.23
N PRO A 15 -35.53 -19.95 3.27
CA PRO A 15 -35.33 -18.50 3.36
C PRO A 15 -36.35 -17.70 2.51
N SER A 16 -36.46 -16.38 2.72
CA SER A 16 -37.09 -15.49 1.72
C SER A 16 -36.15 -14.35 1.33
N ARG A 17 -35.75 -14.39 0.07
CA ARG A 17 -35.17 -13.28 -0.70
C ARG A 17 -36.21 -12.16 -0.79
N SER A 18 -35.79 -10.92 -0.57
CA SER A 18 -36.49 -9.76 -1.11
C SER A 18 -35.47 -8.85 -1.77
N HIS A 19 -35.52 -8.86 -3.10
CA HIS A 19 -34.88 -7.90 -3.98
C HIS A 19 -35.89 -6.77 -4.17
N SER A 20 -35.54 -5.55 -3.77
CA SER A 20 -36.29 -4.35 -4.14
C SER A 20 -35.38 -3.36 -4.82
N THR A 21 -35.57 -3.26 -6.13
CA THR A 21 -35.12 -2.18 -7.00
C THR A 21 -36.07 -0.98 -6.84
N PRO A 22 -35.59 0.26 -6.93
CA PRO A 22 -36.38 1.32 -7.54
C PRO A 22 -35.74 1.78 -8.85
N HIS A 23 -36.50 1.63 -9.94
CA HIS A 23 -36.23 2.24 -11.24
C HIS A 23 -37.10 3.49 -11.42
N GLY A 24 -36.44 4.60 -11.80
CA GLY A 24 -36.98 5.68 -12.62
C GLY A 24 -37.69 6.83 -11.88
N LEU A 25 -37.69 8.07 -12.35
CA LEU A 25 -37.03 8.74 -13.48
C LEU A 25 -37.46 10.22 -13.40
N VAL A 26 -36.55 11.18 -13.25
CA VAL A 26 -36.75 12.53 -13.82
C VAL A 26 -35.41 13.01 -14.39
N LYS A 27 -35.44 13.29 -15.68
CA LYS A 27 -34.38 13.84 -16.53
C LYS A 27 -34.33 15.35 -16.36
N THR A 28 -33.13 15.92 -16.40
CA THR A 28 -32.86 17.17 -17.15
C THR A 28 -31.43 17.15 -17.71
N GLU A 29 -31.34 17.47 -19.00
CA GLU A 29 -30.17 17.57 -19.90
C GLU A 29 -29.07 18.50 -19.37
N ARG A 30 -27.78 18.14 -19.46
CA ARG A 30 -26.83 18.42 -20.57
C ARG A 30 -26.82 19.87 -21.11
N ARG A 31 -25.71 20.58 -20.85
CA ARG A 31 -24.78 21.03 -21.91
C ARG A 31 -23.43 21.47 -21.34
N ALA A 32 -22.37 20.85 -21.86
CA ALA A 32 -21.02 21.41 -21.82
C ALA A 32 -20.87 22.47 -22.94
N PRO A 33 -19.77 23.24 -22.92
CA PRO A 33 -18.91 23.15 -24.09
C PRO A 33 -17.43 22.98 -23.74
N SER A 34 -16.77 22.14 -24.52
CA SER A 34 -15.32 22.15 -24.68
C SER A 34 -14.92 23.27 -25.65
N ARG A 35 -13.78 23.90 -25.41
CA ARG A 35 -12.87 24.41 -26.44
C ARG A 35 -11.48 24.55 -25.81
N GLY A 36 -10.55 23.75 -26.32
CA GLY A 36 -9.14 23.89 -26.00
C GLY A 36 -8.49 25.00 -26.81
N HIS A 37 -7.41 25.54 -26.27
CA HIS A 37 -6.26 25.99 -27.04
C HIS A 37 -5.04 25.96 -26.12
N ASP A 38 -4.10 25.07 -26.43
CA ASP A 38 -2.71 25.17 -25.95
C ASP A 38 -2.07 26.37 -26.65
N LEU A 39 -1.42 27.24 -25.88
CA LEU A 39 -0.25 28.01 -26.28
C LEU A 39 0.66 28.17 -25.06
N SER A 40 1.85 27.58 -25.16
CA SER A 40 3.00 27.74 -24.28
C SER A 40 3.70 29.07 -24.53
N VAL A 41 3.78 29.95 -23.53
CA VAL A 41 4.81 31.00 -23.35
C VAL A 41 4.84 31.28 -21.84
N SER A 42 5.77 30.70 -21.08
CA SER A 42 7.08 31.28 -20.68
C SER A 42 6.99 32.65 -20.02
N ALA A 43 7.53 32.71 -18.80
CA ALA A 43 7.94 33.88 -18.03
C ALA A 43 6.82 34.77 -17.43
N ASP A 44 6.74 34.74 -16.10
CA ASP A 44 6.70 35.93 -15.20
C ASP A 44 5.87 35.70 -13.92
N SER A 45 6.61 35.24 -12.91
CA SER A 45 6.45 35.48 -11.46
C SER A 45 5.42 36.52 -11.05
N THR A 46 4.32 36.09 -10.41
CA THR A 46 3.40 36.98 -9.69
C THR A 46 3.66 37.01 -8.18
N SER A 47 4.89 36.75 -7.73
CA SER A 47 5.27 36.72 -6.31
C SER A 47 5.87 38.04 -5.79
N SER A 48 5.51 39.20 -6.39
CA SER A 48 6.08 40.50 -6.01
C SER A 48 5.02 41.61 -5.91
N LEU A 49 4.09 41.50 -4.94
CA LEU A 49 3.20 42.60 -4.53
C LEU A 49 3.14 42.80 -3.01
N LEU A 50 4.12 42.27 -2.27
CA LEU A 50 4.34 42.59 -0.85
C LEU A 50 5.75 43.15 -0.68
N SER A 51 6.02 44.25 -1.37
CA SER A 51 7.13 45.12 -1.00
C SER A 51 6.66 46.01 0.15
N PRO A 52 7.34 46.04 1.30
CA PRO A 52 7.14 47.08 2.30
C PRO A 52 7.42 48.43 1.64
N ILE A 53 6.43 49.32 1.62
CA ILE A 53 6.65 50.72 1.32
C ILE A 53 7.50 51.25 2.47
N TYR A 54 8.79 51.38 2.20
CA TYR A 54 9.75 52.11 3.01
C TYR A 54 9.22 53.54 3.21
N HIS A 55 8.98 53.90 4.47
CA HIS A 55 8.95 55.29 4.91
C HIS A 55 10.23 55.53 5.71
N GLU A 56 11.29 55.93 5.01
CA GLU A 56 12.44 56.62 5.59
C GLU A 56 12.28 58.12 5.29
N SER A 57 12.67 58.96 6.26
CA SER A 57 12.68 60.44 6.26
C SER A 57 11.52 61.16 6.96
N TYR A 58 11.59 61.20 8.29
CA TYR A 58 11.64 62.48 9.02
C TYR A 58 12.49 62.30 10.28
N GLU A 59 13.72 62.81 10.23
CA GLU A 59 14.57 63.02 11.40
C GLU A 59 13.96 64.14 12.25
N SER A 60 13.67 63.84 13.52
CA SER A 60 13.53 64.86 14.55
C SER A 60 14.48 64.46 15.67
N ASP A 61 15.64 65.10 15.67
CA ASP A 61 16.63 65.07 16.74
C ASP A 61 15.97 65.38 18.09
N VAL A 62 16.04 64.42 19.01
CA VAL A 62 16.27 64.72 20.42
C VAL A 62 17.35 63.78 20.93
N GLU A 63 18.44 64.43 21.29
CA GLU A 63 19.72 63.89 21.74
C GLU A 63 19.63 62.92 22.93
N ASP A 64 20.66 62.08 22.94
CA ASP A 64 21.08 61.03 23.84
C ASP A 64 21.41 61.52 25.26
N VAL A 65 20.74 61.00 26.30
CA VAL A 65 21.31 60.89 27.66
C VAL A 65 20.71 59.67 28.37
N THR A 66 21.05 58.45 27.94
CA THR A 66 20.97 57.29 28.85
C THR A 66 22.09 56.28 28.59
N SER A 67 23.33 56.77 28.51
CA SER A 67 24.53 55.93 28.55
C SER A 67 25.49 56.40 29.63
N ASP A 68 25.02 56.60 30.87
CA ASP A 68 25.91 56.95 32.00
C ASP A 68 25.36 56.53 33.38
N LEU A 69 24.70 55.37 33.48
CA LEU A 69 24.32 54.80 34.78
C LEU A 69 24.82 53.38 34.97
N GLN A 70 26.08 53.15 34.62
CA GLN A 70 26.74 51.89 34.94
C GLN A 70 28.22 52.06 35.28
N ARG A 71 28.56 53.06 36.09
CA ARG A 71 29.90 53.13 36.68
C ARG A 71 30.04 54.07 37.89
N LEU A 72 29.30 53.82 38.98
CA LEU A 72 29.74 54.32 40.30
C LEU A 72 29.10 53.50 41.44
N LYS A 73 29.50 52.23 41.52
CA LYS A 73 29.61 51.53 42.81
C LYS A 73 31.10 51.38 43.06
N ASP A 74 31.46 51.54 44.33
CA ASP A 74 32.80 51.42 44.90
C ASP A 74 33.60 52.73 44.92
N ASN A 75 33.49 53.47 46.02
CA ASN A 75 34.64 53.87 46.83
C ASN A 75 34.16 54.64 48.07
N ASN A 76 34.11 53.90 49.18
CA ASN A 76 33.88 54.42 50.52
C ASN A 76 35.20 54.25 51.27
N ALA A 77 36.02 55.31 51.35
CA ALA A 77 37.19 55.33 52.23
C ALA A 77 37.64 56.76 52.56
N ALA A 78 37.48 57.09 53.85
CA ALA A 78 38.33 57.98 54.64
C ALA A 78 38.59 59.41 54.13
N GLY A 79 37.90 60.38 54.75
CA GLY A 79 38.17 61.80 54.56
C GLY A 79 37.51 62.66 55.61
N LYS A 80 37.96 62.51 56.85
CA LYS A 80 37.73 63.40 58.00
C LYS A 80 37.81 64.87 57.54
N HIS A 81 36.81 65.70 57.83
CA HIS A 81 36.95 67.08 58.34
C HIS A 81 35.58 67.79 58.41
N ARG A 82 35.34 68.39 59.58
CA ARG A 82 34.36 69.43 59.92
C ARG A 82 32.87 69.08 59.84
N ALA A 83 32.31 68.87 61.03
CA ALA A 83 30.98 69.36 61.35
C ALA A 83 30.86 70.84 60.95
N PRO A 84 29.70 71.23 60.39
CA PRO A 84 28.85 72.09 61.19
C PRO A 84 27.39 71.63 61.14
N GLY A 85 26.74 71.74 62.31
CA GLY A 85 25.30 71.97 62.40
C GLY A 85 24.40 70.81 61.99
N THR A 86 23.98 70.02 62.98
CA THR A 86 22.60 69.53 63.03
C THR A 86 21.62 70.61 62.57
N PRO A 87 20.81 70.43 61.51
CA PRO A 87 19.50 71.03 61.51
C PRO A 87 18.69 70.20 62.50
N GLU A 88 18.62 70.75 63.70
CA GLU A 88 17.51 70.67 64.61
C GLU A 88 16.25 70.08 63.96
N LYS A 89 15.61 69.11 64.63
CA LYS A 89 14.25 68.67 64.34
C LYS A 89 13.38 69.91 64.21
N GLY A 90 13.18 70.35 62.97
CA GLY A 90 12.40 71.51 62.63
C GLY A 90 10.94 71.24 62.92
N ARG A 91 10.57 71.48 64.17
CA ARG A 91 9.22 71.86 64.58
C ARG A 91 8.97 73.28 64.03
N HIS A 92 9.11 73.44 62.72
CA HIS A 92 9.04 74.70 62.00
C HIS A 92 8.02 74.54 60.88
N SER A 93 6.76 74.54 61.27
CA SER A 93 5.68 74.96 60.39
C SER A 93 4.63 75.75 61.16
N GLN A 94 4.62 75.69 62.49
CA GLN A 94 3.76 76.54 63.32
C GLN A 94 4.48 77.81 63.84
N THR A 95 5.82 77.81 63.96
CA THR A 95 6.58 78.97 64.45
C THR A 95 6.90 80.01 63.36
N GLU A 96 6.97 79.64 62.08
CA GLU A 96 7.13 80.59 60.98
C GLU A 96 5.83 81.31 60.63
N GLU A 97 4.68 80.63 60.76
CA GLU A 97 3.38 81.28 60.55
C GLU A 97 3.10 82.33 61.62
N HIS A 98 3.43 82.05 62.88
CA HIS A 98 3.31 83.03 63.96
C HIS A 98 4.38 84.14 63.91
N SER A 99 5.55 83.93 63.29
CA SER A 99 6.55 85.02 63.13
C SER A 99 6.19 85.99 62.00
N MET A 100 5.54 85.53 60.92
CA MET A 100 5.09 86.41 59.84
C MET A 100 3.84 87.21 60.20
N GLU A 101 3.00 86.73 61.13
CA GLU A 101 1.84 87.46 61.65
C GLU A 101 2.22 88.63 62.58
N ASN A 102 3.49 88.73 63.02
CA ASN A 102 4.00 89.78 63.90
C ASN A 102 4.66 90.96 63.16
N LEU A 103 4.64 90.96 61.83
CA LEU A 103 4.96 92.15 61.04
C LEU A 103 3.68 92.98 60.92
N ASN A 104 3.73 94.29 61.12
CA ASN A 104 2.61 95.20 60.81
C ASN A 104 2.45 95.28 59.28
N LEU A 105 2.09 94.17 58.66
CA LEU A 105 1.88 94.03 57.22
C LEU A 105 0.70 94.90 56.83
N THR A 106 0.89 95.61 55.73
CA THR A 106 -0.20 96.32 55.08
C THR A 106 -1.24 95.28 54.66
N PRO A 107 -2.56 95.55 54.74
CA PRO A 107 -3.59 94.61 54.31
C PRO A 107 -3.36 94.00 52.92
N TRP A 108 -2.68 94.73 52.02
CA TRP A 108 -2.29 94.26 50.69
C TRP A 108 -1.12 93.25 50.71
N GLU A 109 -0.11 93.44 51.55
CA GLU A 109 1.05 92.54 51.67
C GLU A 109 0.64 91.20 52.28
N ALA A 110 -0.24 91.22 53.29
CA ALA A 110 -0.84 90.02 53.87
C ALA A 110 -1.66 89.24 52.83
N TRP A 111 -2.42 89.93 51.97
CA TRP A 111 -3.16 89.30 50.88
C TRP A 111 -2.23 88.64 49.85
N LEU A 112 -1.14 89.32 49.47
CA LEU A 112 -0.18 88.78 48.49
C LEU A 112 0.51 87.52 49.01
N LEU A 113 0.97 87.53 50.27
CA LEU A 113 1.56 86.35 50.91
C LEU A 113 0.56 85.20 51.03
N HIS A 114 -0.69 85.49 51.37
CA HIS A 114 -1.75 84.48 51.41
C HIS A 114 -1.99 83.87 50.02
N LYS A 115 -2.03 84.69 48.96
CA LYS A 115 -2.18 84.21 47.59
C LYS A 115 -0.98 83.38 47.10
N GLU A 116 0.23 83.74 47.47
CA GLU A 116 1.42 82.95 47.13
C GLU A 116 1.45 81.60 47.88
N LYS A 117 1.08 81.58 49.16
CA LYS A 117 0.91 80.34 49.94
C LYS A 117 -0.16 79.44 49.32
N GLU A 118 -1.31 80.01 48.96
CA GLU A 118 -2.39 79.30 48.28
C GLU A 118 -1.90 78.67 46.96
N GLY A 119 -1.20 79.44 46.12
CA GLY A 119 -0.62 78.94 44.87
C GLY A 119 0.40 77.81 45.06
N ARG A 120 1.24 77.88 46.11
CA ARG A 120 2.19 76.81 46.45
C ARG A 120 1.47 75.52 46.89
N ILE A 121 0.42 75.64 47.71
CA ILE A 121 -0.39 74.50 48.16
C ILE A 121 -1.09 73.85 46.96
N GLU A 122 -1.62 74.66 46.04
CA GLU A 122 -2.24 74.14 44.81
C GLU A 122 -1.24 73.41 43.92
N LEU A 123 -0.04 73.95 43.74
CA LEU A 123 1.01 73.29 42.96
C LEU A 123 1.42 71.96 43.60
N GLN A 124 1.63 71.93 44.92
CA GLN A 124 1.95 70.71 45.66
C GLN A 124 0.83 69.67 45.55
N ARG A 125 -0.43 70.11 45.57
CA ARG A 125 -1.60 69.25 45.37
C ARG A 125 -1.58 68.64 43.97
N LYS A 126 -1.37 69.44 42.92
CA LYS A 126 -1.27 68.97 41.52
C LYS A 126 -0.16 67.94 41.35
N ILE A 127 1.04 68.20 41.88
CA ILE A 127 2.17 67.26 41.83
C ILE A 127 1.81 65.94 42.53
N SER A 128 1.15 66.00 43.69
CA SER A 128 0.74 64.81 44.44
C SER A 128 -0.34 64.00 43.71
N GLU A 129 -1.26 64.67 43.02
CA GLU A 129 -2.30 64.04 42.20
C GLU A 129 -1.70 63.38 40.95
N GLU A 130 -0.78 64.06 40.27
CA GLU A 130 -0.06 63.51 39.11
C GLU A 130 0.75 62.26 39.49
N LEU A 131 1.48 62.29 40.61
CA LEU A 131 2.23 61.12 41.10
C LEU A 131 1.31 59.93 41.43
N LYS A 132 0.15 60.18 42.05
CA LYS A 132 -0.85 59.13 42.31
C LYS A 132 -1.42 58.57 41.03
N GLN A 133 -1.73 59.44 40.06
CA GLN A 133 -2.25 59.03 38.77
C GLN A 133 -1.22 58.16 38.01
N GLU A 134 0.05 58.53 38.05
CA GLU A 134 1.12 57.74 37.45
C GLU A 134 1.29 56.38 38.14
N GLU A 135 1.24 56.33 39.47
CA GLU A 135 1.29 55.09 40.24
C GLU A 135 0.11 54.15 39.89
N GLU A 136 -1.10 54.68 39.76
CA GLU A 136 -2.28 53.92 39.35
C GLU A 136 -2.15 53.38 37.93
N ARG A 137 -1.66 54.20 36.98
CA ARG A 137 -1.41 53.76 35.60
C ARG A 137 -0.40 52.62 35.56
N LEU A 138 0.67 52.69 36.33
CA LEU A 138 1.67 51.63 36.41
C LEU A 138 1.09 50.34 37.03
N LYS A 139 0.28 50.45 38.08
CA LYS A 139 -0.44 49.31 38.68
C LYS A 139 -1.40 48.67 37.68
N GLU A 140 -2.15 49.47 36.93
CA GLU A 140 -3.08 48.98 35.90
C GLU A 140 -2.34 48.26 34.76
N GLN A 141 -1.22 48.82 34.29
CA GLN A 141 -0.37 48.18 33.29
C GLN A 141 0.17 46.83 33.78
N ARG A 142 0.68 46.75 35.00
CA ARG A 142 1.13 45.48 35.61
C ARG A 142 0.01 44.46 35.66
N GLN A 143 -1.21 44.86 36.05
CA GLN A 143 -2.36 43.95 36.06
C GLN A 143 -2.75 43.47 34.66
N LYS A 144 -2.71 44.35 33.65
CA LYS A 144 -2.97 43.99 32.24
C LYS A 144 -1.94 42.98 31.73
N GLU A 145 -0.66 43.18 32.04
CA GLU A 145 0.41 42.24 31.68
C GLU A 145 0.23 40.87 32.35
N MET A 146 -0.10 40.84 33.64
CA MET A 146 -0.34 39.58 34.35
C MET A 146 -1.54 38.82 33.77
N LYS A 147 -2.64 39.52 33.46
CA LYS A 147 -3.80 38.93 32.78
C LYS A 147 -3.44 38.42 31.37
N LYS A 148 -2.62 39.16 30.63
CA LYS A 148 -2.14 38.76 29.29
C LYS A 148 -1.29 37.49 29.37
N LYS A 149 -0.35 37.42 30.31
CA LYS A 149 0.49 36.23 30.54
C LYS A 149 -0.37 35.01 30.88
N LEU A 150 -1.33 35.16 31.78
CA LEU A 150 -2.26 34.07 32.14
C LEU A 150 -3.07 33.59 30.93
N ALA A 151 -3.62 34.50 30.13
CA ALA A 151 -4.35 34.14 28.91
C ALA A 151 -3.45 33.43 27.88
N GLU A 152 -2.19 33.85 27.76
CA GLU A 152 -1.21 33.21 26.88
C GLU A 152 -0.84 31.80 27.36
N GLU A 153 -0.67 31.60 28.66
CA GLU A 153 -0.44 30.28 29.27
C GLU A 153 -1.62 29.34 29.04
N GLN A 154 -2.85 29.79 29.29
CA GLN A 154 -4.07 29.03 29.02
C GLN A 154 -4.17 28.63 27.55
N ARG A 155 -3.86 29.56 26.63
CA ARG A 155 -3.80 29.25 25.19
C ARG A 155 -2.75 28.19 24.89
N LYS A 156 -1.55 28.30 25.45
CA LYS A 156 -0.46 27.33 25.24
C LYS A 156 -0.83 25.94 25.75
N GLU A 157 -1.42 25.85 26.94
CA GLU A 157 -1.91 24.59 27.51
C GLU A 157 -2.99 23.95 26.64
N TRP A 158 -3.96 24.74 26.18
CA TRP A 158 -5.01 24.25 25.29
C TRP A 158 -4.43 23.71 23.97
N VAL A 159 -3.48 24.43 23.36
CA VAL A 159 -2.79 23.98 22.14
C VAL A 159 -2.01 22.69 22.37
N ARG A 160 -1.27 22.58 23.48
CA ARG A 160 -0.54 21.34 23.84
C ARG A 160 -1.51 20.17 24.00
N LYS A 161 -2.58 20.36 24.76
CA LYS A 161 -3.61 19.34 24.98
C LYS A 161 -4.27 18.90 23.67
N LYS A 162 -4.56 19.84 22.76
CA LYS A 162 -5.11 19.51 21.44
C LYS A 162 -4.13 18.74 20.57
N LYS A 163 -2.84 19.09 20.59
CA LYS A 163 -1.80 18.37 19.86
C LYS A 163 -1.63 16.95 20.38
N ASP A 164 -1.60 16.76 21.70
CA ASP A 164 -1.46 15.43 22.32
C ASP A 164 -2.69 14.55 22.04
N GLN A 165 -3.89 15.14 22.04
CA GLN A 165 -5.11 14.44 21.68
C GLN A 165 -5.06 13.96 20.22
N GLU A 166 -4.67 14.85 19.29
CA GLU A 166 -4.54 14.51 17.87
C GLU A 166 -3.45 13.45 17.63
N GLN A 167 -2.34 13.51 18.38
CA GLN A 167 -1.28 12.50 18.33
C GLN A 167 -1.82 11.12 18.74
N LYS A 168 -2.53 11.05 19.88
CA LYS A 168 -3.13 9.80 20.38
C LYS A 168 -4.14 9.22 19.38
N GLU A 169 -5.00 10.05 18.80
CA GLU A 169 -5.95 9.61 17.78
C GLU A 169 -5.26 9.07 16.52
N ARG A 170 -4.14 9.68 16.10
CA ARG A 170 -3.33 9.15 14.99
C ARG A 170 -2.70 7.79 15.36
N ASP A 171 -2.14 7.67 16.55
CA ASP A 171 -1.50 6.44 17.00
C ASP A 171 -2.51 5.29 17.14
N GLU A 172 -3.68 5.56 17.72
CA GLU A 172 -4.81 4.61 17.79
C GLU A 172 -5.29 4.19 16.40
N ARG A 173 -5.36 5.13 15.45
CA ARG A 173 -5.72 4.84 14.07
C ARG A 173 -4.70 3.93 13.40
N LEU A 174 -3.40 4.17 13.60
CA LEU A 174 -2.33 3.34 13.06
C LEU A 174 -2.34 1.93 13.66
N LEU A 175 -2.54 1.82 14.99
CA LEU A 175 -2.66 0.53 15.66
C LEU A 175 -3.83 -0.27 15.12
N LYS A 176 -4.99 0.37 14.94
CA LYS A 176 -6.16 -0.27 14.35
C LYS A 176 -5.93 -0.72 12.91
N GLU A 177 -5.27 0.11 12.11
CA GLU A 177 -4.91 -0.26 10.73
C GLU A 177 -3.96 -1.46 10.68
N GLN A 178 -3.00 -1.56 11.62
CA GLN A 178 -2.12 -2.73 11.73
C GLN A 178 -2.90 -4.00 12.11
N GLN A 179 -3.79 -3.91 13.10
CA GLN A 179 -4.64 -5.04 13.49
C GLN A 179 -5.55 -5.50 12.35
N ASP A 180 -6.15 -4.57 11.60
CA ASP A 180 -6.99 -4.89 10.45
C ASP A 180 -6.17 -5.55 9.33
N LYS A 181 -4.93 -5.10 9.09
CA LYS A 181 -4.00 -5.75 8.14
C LYS A 181 -3.63 -7.16 8.57
N GLU A 182 -3.28 -7.36 9.85
CA GLU A 182 -2.99 -8.69 10.39
C GLU A 182 -4.20 -9.63 10.29
N ALA A 183 -5.40 -9.13 10.58
CA ALA A 183 -6.63 -9.88 10.43
C ALA A 183 -6.93 -10.22 8.96
N GLU A 184 -6.65 -9.31 8.02
CA GLU A 184 -6.79 -9.58 6.59
C GLU A 184 -5.80 -10.65 6.10
N GLU A 185 -4.53 -10.56 6.51
CA GLU A 185 -3.50 -11.56 6.15
C GLU A 185 -3.84 -12.94 6.73
N LEU A 186 -4.31 -13.02 7.99
CA LEU A 186 -4.80 -14.28 8.57
C LEU A 186 -5.98 -14.85 7.78
N ARG A 187 -6.92 -14.01 7.32
CA ARG A 187 -8.03 -14.45 6.46
C ARG A 187 -7.53 -14.98 5.12
N ARG A 188 -6.55 -14.31 4.50
CA ARG A 188 -5.95 -14.75 3.22
C ARG A 188 -5.26 -16.10 3.38
N ILE A 189 -4.44 -16.26 4.42
CA ILE A 189 -3.76 -17.51 4.74
C ILE A 189 -4.79 -18.62 4.95
N SER A 190 -5.84 -18.40 5.76
CA SER A 190 -6.88 -19.42 5.99
C SER A 190 -7.61 -19.85 4.70
N VAL A 191 -7.88 -18.93 3.78
CA VAL A 191 -8.49 -19.29 2.48
C VAL A 191 -7.51 -20.12 1.63
N GLN A 192 -6.24 -19.75 1.65
CA GLN A 192 -5.20 -20.48 0.92
C GLN A 192 -4.97 -21.88 1.50
N GLU A 193 -4.92 -22.01 2.82
CA GLU A 193 -4.83 -23.30 3.53
C GLU A 193 -6.00 -24.20 3.16
N LYS A 194 -7.24 -23.68 3.21
CA LYS A 194 -8.43 -24.44 2.79
C LYS A 194 -8.36 -24.89 1.33
N ALA A 195 -7.83 -24.05 0.44
CA ALA A 195 -7.66 -24.41 -0.97
C ALA A 195 -6.59 -25.51 -1.15
N ASN A 196 -5.48 -25.40 -0.41
CA ASN A 196 -4.41 -26.38 -0.40
C ASN A 196 -4.90 -27.72 0.16
N GLU A 197 -5.61 -27.74 1.29
CA GLU A 197 -6.24 -28.93 1.87
C GLU A 197 -7.14 -29.63 0.85
N LYS A 198 -8.01 -28.87 0.17
CA LYS A 198 -8.89 -29.42 -0.88
C LYS A 198 -8.11 -30.00 -2.06
N PHE A 199 -7.02 -29.37 -2.44
CA PHE A 199 -6.14 -29.85 -3.51
C PHE A 199 -5.41 -31.14 -3.09
N GLU A 200 -4.90 -31.21 -1.87
CA GLU A 200 -4.24 -32.40 -1.33
C GLU A 200 -5.21 -33.57 -1.18
N GLU A 201 -6.43 -33.33 -0.68
CA GLU A 201 -7.51 -34.33 -0.64
C GLU A 201 -7.81 -34.88 -2.04
N TRP A 202 -7.90 -34.00 -3.04
CA TRP A 202 -8.11 -34.38 -4.43
C TRP A 202 -6.94 -35.20 -5.00
N LEU A 203 -5.69 -34.81 -4.72
CA LEU A 203 -4.50 -35.57 -5.12
C LEU A 203 -4.49 -36.97 -4.50
N ARG A 204 -4.82 -37.09 -3.21
CA ARG A 204 -4.96 -38.39 -2.55
C ARG A 204 -6.02 -39.24 -3.22
N LYS A 205 -7.21 -38.67 -3.49
CA LYS A 205 -8.30 -39.38 -4.17
C LYS A 205 -7.89 -39.84 -5.57
N LYS A 206 -7.21 -38.98 -6.34
CA LYS A 206 -6.71 -39.32 -7.68
C LYS A 206 -5.68 -40.44 -7.64
N LYS A 207 -4.78 -40.44 -6.66
CA LYS A 207 -3.80 -41.51 -6.49
C LYS A 207 -4.45 -42.85 -6.16
N VAL A 208 -5.49 -42.87 -5.33
CA VAL A 208 -6.26 -44.09 -5.02
C VAL A 208 -6.99 -44.60 -6.26
N GLU A 209 -7.69 -43.72 -6.98
CA GLU A 209 -8.39 -44.07 -8.23
C GLU A 209 -7.45 -44.66 -9.29
N GLU A 210 -6.27 -44.06 -9.46
CA GLU A 210 -5.25 -44.56 -10.38
C GLU A 210 -4.71 -45.94 -9.95
N GLN A 211 -4.48 -46.15 -8.66
CA GLN A 211 -4.06 -47.44 -8.11
C GLN A 211 -5.13 -48.52 -8.30
N GLU A 212 -6.41 -48.20 -8.09
CA GLU A 212 -7.52 -49.12 -8.35
C GLU A 212 -7.65 -49.46 -9.83
N ARG A 213 -7.55 -48.46 -10.72
CA ARG A 213 -7.54 -48.68 -12.17
C ARG A 213 -6.40 -49.61 -12.58
N LYS A 214 -5.20 -49.38 -12.06
CA LYS A 214 -4.02 -50.23 -12.32
C LYS A 214 -4.18 -51.65 -11.79
N LYS A 215 -4.86 -51.83 -10.64
CA LYS A 215 -5.16 -53.17 -10.11
C LYS A 215 -6.17 -53.91 -10.99
N LYS A 216 -7.22 -53.23 -11.45
CA LYS A 216 -8.23 -53.80 -12.36
C LYS A 216 -7.61 -54.24 -13.69
N GLU A 217 -6.77 -53.39 -14.29
CA GLU A 217 -6.06 -53.73 -15.53
C GLU A 217 -5.16 -54.96 -15.37
N LYS A 218 -4.44 -55.07 -14.24
CA LYS A 218 -3.63 -56.26 -13.93
C LYS A 218 -4.48 -57.52 -13.74
N GLU A 219 -5.62 -57.43 -13.08
CA GLU A 219 -6.54 -58.57 -12.88
C GLU A 219 -7.15 -59.02 -14.23
N GLU A 220 -7.51 -58.08 -15.10
CA GLU A 220 -7.99 -58.37 -16.45
C GLU A 220 -6.92 -59.04 -17.32
N GLU A 221 -5.67 -58.57 -17.23
CA GLU A 221 -4.53 -59.18 -17.92
C GLU A 221 -4.27 -60.61 -17.40
N GLU A 222 -4.34 -60.82 -16.09
CA GLU A 222 -4.21 -62.16 -15.49
C GLU A 222 -5.35 -63.09 -15.92
N LYS A 223 -6.59 -62.61 -15.92
CA LYS A 223 -7.76 -63.36 -16.43
C LYS A 223 -7.60 -63.70 -17.91
N PHE A 224 -7.11 -62.77 -18.73
CA PHE A 224 -6.83 -63.02 -20.13
C PHE A 224 -5.75 -64.09 -20.30
N GLN A 225 -4.66 -64.01 -19.54
CA GLN A 225 -3.61 -65.04 -19.57
C GLN A 225 -4.11 -66.41 -19.08
N ALA A 226 -4.94 -66.45 -18.03
CA ALA A 226 -5.56 -67.69 -17.55
C ALA A 226 -6.47 -68.29 -18.61
N ALA A 227 -7.32 -67.49 -19.25
CA ALA A 227 -8.18 -67.95 -20.35
C ALA A 227 -7.37 -68.49 -21.54
N GLN A 228 -6.21 -67.89 -21.85
CA GLN A 228 -5.28 -68.40 -22.87
C GLN A 228 -4.67 -69.75 -22.46
N ARG A 229 -4.27 -69.93 -21.20
CA ARG A 229 -3.77 -71.21 -20.67
C ARG A 229 -4.87 -72.28 -20.73
N ASP A 230 -6.06 -71.97 -20.25
CA ASP A 230 -7.21 -72.88 -20.29
C ASP A 230 -7.57 -73.30 -21.72
N LYS A 231 -7.49 -72.38 -22.69
CA LYS A 231 -7.73 -72.71 -24.10
C LYS A 231 -6.70 -73.71 -24.64
N LYS A 232 -5.42 -73.54 -24.27
CA LYS A 232 -4.34 -74.46 -24.65
C LYS A 232 -4.50 -75.83 -23.98
N ASP A 233 -4.87 -75.86 -22.70
CA ASP A 233 -5.06 -77.10 -21.96
C ASP A 233 -6.28 -77.87 -22.47
N LYS A 234 -7.39 -77.18 -22.74
CA LYS A 234 -8.58 -77.77 -23.37
C LYS A 234 -8.25 -78.35 -24.75
N ALA A 235 -7.56 -77.59 -25.61
CA ALA A 235 -7.14 -78.07 -26.92
C ALA A 235 -6.23 -79.30 -26.80
N SER A 236 -5.31 -79.31 -25.83
CA SER A 236 -4.40 -80.43 -25.59
C SER A 236 -5.14 -81.67 -25.09
N LYS A 237 -6.16 -81.52 -24.23
CA LYS A 237 -7.03 -82.62 -23.79
C LYS A 237 -7.83 -83.19 -24.94
N VAL A 238 -8.51 -82.34 -25.72
CA VAL A 238 -9.28 -82.74 -26.91
C VAL A 238 -8.38 -83.45 -27.93
N PHE A 239 -7.14 -82.98 -28.12
CA PHE A 239 -6.18 -83.64 -29.00
C PHE A 239 -5.80 -85.03 -28.51
N LYS A 240 -5.54 -85.20 -27.20
CA LYS A 240 -5.25 -86.52 -26.61
C LYS A 240 -6.44 -87.47 -26.76
N GLU A 241 -7.64 -87.00 -26.43
CA GLU A 241 -8.88 -87.78 -26.60
C GLU A 241 -9.07 -88.17 -28.08
N TRP A 242 -8.80 -87.25 -29.00
CA TRP A 242 -8.85 -87.55 -30.44
C TRP A 242 -7.82 -88.60 -30.85
N LEU A 243 -6.58 -88.55 -30.33
CA LEU A 243 -5.56 -89.56 -30.58
C LEU A 243 -5.96 -90.94 -30.06
N GLU A 244 -6.62 -91.02 -28.90
CA GLU A 244 -7.15 -92.27 -28.36
C GLU A 244 -8.29 -92.80 -29.24
N GLN A 245 -9.29 -91.97 -29.53
CA GLN A 245 -10.41 -92.33 -30.40
C GLN A 245 -9.97 -92.69 -31.82
N ALA A 246 -8.90 -92.10 -32.34
CA ALA A 246 -8.38 -92.40 -33.66
C ALA A 246 -7.83 -93.82 -33.78
N LYS A 247 -7.38 -94.43 -32.67
CA LYS A 247 -6.95 -95.83 -32.65
C LYS A 247 -8.12 -96.80 -32.81
N ASP A 248 -9.30 -96.41 -32.33
CA ASP A 248 -10.52 -97.24 -32.37
C ASP A 248 -11.40 -96.97 -33.60
N LYS A 249 -11.06 -95.97 -34.42
CA LYS A 249 -11.82 -95.64 -35.63
C LYS A 249 -11.53 -96.64 -36.77
N PRO A 250 -12.56 -97.24 -37.39
CA PRO A 250 -12.37 -98.06 -38.58
C PRO A 250 -11.80 -97.19 -39.71
N ARG A 251 -10.89 -97.78 -40.50
CA ARG A 251 -10.17 -97.10 -41.58
C ARG A 251 -11.18 -96.42 -42.53
N PRO A 252 -11.18 -95.08 -42.68
CA PRO A 252 -12.10 -94.41 -43.59
C PRO A 252 -11.84 -94.89 -45.01
N THR A 253 -12.87 -95.44 -45.65
CA THR A 253 -12.83 -95.76 -47.07
C THR A 253 -12.74 -94.46 -47.86
N LEU A 254 -11.79 -94.41 -48.80
CA LEU A 254 -11.50 -93.27 -49.67
C LEU A 254 -12.71 -92.98 -50.58
N ASN A 255 -13.69 -92.24 -50.07
CA ASN A 255 -14.85 -91.82 -50.88
C ASN A 255 -14.88 -90.30 -50.98
N SER A 256 -14.03 -89.76 -51.85
CA SER A 256 -13.96 -88.33 -52.16
C SER A 256 -14.23 -88.06 -53.64
N TYR A 257 -15.18 -88.79 -54.23
CA TYR A 257 -15.66 -88.52 -55.58
C TYR A 257 -16.92 -87.65 -55.53
N GLY A 258 -16.74 -86.34 -55.76
CA GLY A 258 -17.84 -85.41 -56.00
C GLY A 258 -18.27 -85.48 -57.46
N TYR A 259 -19.52 -85.83 -57.72
CA TYR A 259 -20.11 -85.83 -59.06
C TYR A 259 -20.50 -84.40 -59.43
N VAL A 260 -19.79 -83.79 -60.38
CA VAL A 260 -20.22 -82.54 -61.04
C VAL A 260 -20.32 -82.84 -62.54
N ASN A 261 -21.53 -82.68 -63.09
CA ASN A 261 -21.87 -82.81 -64.52
C ASN A 261 -21.48 -84.15 -65.18
N GLY A 262 -21.70 -85.27 -64.48
CA GLY A 262 -21.61 -86.60 -65.08
C GLY A 262 -20.18 -87.10 -65.37
N LYS A 263 -19.15 -86.40 -64.87
CA LYS A 263 -17.76 -86.86 -64.91
C LYS A 263 -17.17 -86.92 -63.50
N LEU A 264 -16.42 -88.00 -63.28
CA LEU A 264 -15.71 -88.29 -62.03
C LEU A 264 -14.49 -87.35 -61.92
N THR A 265 -14.71 -86.11 -61.51
CA THR A 265 -13.64 -85.11 -61.39
C THR A 265 -13.05 -85.19 -59.99
N GLY A 266 -11.78 -85.61 -59.90
CA GLY A 266 -10.99 -85.48 -58.68
C GLY A 266 -10.89 -84.02 -58.27
N TYR A 267 -10.88 -83.79 -56.94
CA TYR A 267 -10.80 -82.51 -56.23
C TYR A 267 -10.36 -81.29 -57.07
N TYR A 268 -11.15 -80.21 -57.00
CA TYR A 268 -10.81 -78.90 -57.54
C TYR A 268 -9.40 -78.49 -57.09
N ASP A 269 -8.45 -78.55 -58.02
CA ASP A 269 -7.14 -77.95 -57.84
C ASP A 269 -7.34 -76.45 -57.59
N ALA A 270 -6.54 -75.87 -56.69
CA ALA A 270 -6.62 -74.46 -56.29
C ALA A 270 -6.44 -73.48 -57.48
N SER A 271 -6.05 -74.01 -58.63
CA SER A 271 -5.96 -73.36 -59.94
C SER A 271 -7.30 -73.13 -60.64
N SER A 272 -8.41 -73.64 -60.10
CA SER A 272 -9.75 -73.58 -60.74
C SER A 272 -10.56 -72.33 -60.42
N TYR A 273 -9.99 -71.36 -59.69
CA TYR A 273 -10.70 -70.11 -59.39
C TYR A 273 -10.77 -69.26 -60.67
N PRO A 274 -11.98 -68.92 -61.17
CA PRO A 274 -12.09 -67.97 -62.26
C PRO A 274 -11.45 -66.64 -61.82
N ALA A 275 -10.73 -65.99 -62.73
CA ALA A 275 -10.10 -64.70 -62.46
C ALA A 275 -11.16 -63.74 -61.88
N PRO A 276 -10.92 -63.10 -60.71
CA PRO A 276 -11.90 -62.22 -60.09
C PRO A 276 -12.26 -61.10 -61.07
N GLY A 277 -13.54 -61.02 -61.46
CA GLY A 277 -14.02 -60.06 -62.47
C GLY A 277 -14.03 -58.59 -62.02
N PHE A 278 -13.60 -58.30 -60.79
CA PHE A 278 -13.59 -56.94 -60.24
C PHE A 278 -12.21 -56.63 -59.62
N TYR A 279 -11.46 -55.76 -60.29
CA TYR A 279 -10.27 -55.12 -59.74
C TYR A 279 -10.67 -53.73 -59.24
N ASN A 280 -10.41 -53.42 -57.97
CA ASN A 280 -10.65 -52.09 -57.42
C ASN A 280 -9.65 -51.10 -58.05
N PRO A 281 -10.08 -50.19 -58.95
CA PRO A 281 -9.16 -49.35 -59.72
C PRO A 281 -8.51 -48.22 -58.90
N ILE A 282 -8.92 -48.06 -57.65
CA ILE A 282 -8.37 -47.03 -56.76
C ILE A 282 -7.25 -47.69 -55.94
N PRO A 283 -5.96 -47.37 -56.20
CA PRO A 283 -4.88 -47.82 -55.32
C PRO A 283 -5.20 -47.32 -53.91
N TRP A 284 -5.06 -48.20 -52.92
CA TRP A 284 -5.40 -47.92 -51.53
C TRP A 284 -4.59 -46.70 -51.07
N LYS A 285 -5.19 -45.51 -51.15
CA LYS A 285 -4.53 -44.31 -50.67
C LYS A 285 -4.40 -44.45 -49.16
N PRO A 286 -3.22 -44.17 -48.57
CA PRO A 286 -3.07 -44.11 -47.13
C PRO A 286 -4.18 -43.24 -46.54
N ILE A 287 -4.92 -43.77 -45.57
CA ILE A 287 -5.98 -43.03 -44.90
C ILE A 287 -5.32 -41.80 -44.26
N HIS A 288 -5.79 -40.61 -44.63
CA HIS A 288 -5.26 -39.37 -44.10
C HIS A 288 -5.68 -39.27 -42.63
N ILE A 289 -4.77 -39.66 -41.72
CA ILE A 289 -5.00 -39.54 -40.28
C ILE A 289 -5.01 -38.03 -39.97
N PRO A 290 -6.11 -37.45 -39.46
CA PRO A 290 -6.09 -36.06 -39.05
C PRO A 290 -5.04 -35.89 -37.93
N PRO A 291 -4.25 -34.81 -37.94
CA PRO A 291 -3.30 -34.56 -36.86
C PRO A 291 -4.06 -34.50 -35.52
N PRO A 292 -3.50 -35.05 -34.43
CA PRO A 292 -4.17 -35.02 -33.14
C PRO A 292 -4.48 -33.58 -32.74
N PRO A 293 -5.66 -33.34 -32.13
CA PRO A 293 -6.10 -32.01 -31.77
C PRO A 293 -5.05 -31.35 -30.87
N LYS A 294 -4.61 -30.16 -31.27
CA LYS A 294 -3.76 -29.31 -30.44
C LYS A 294 -4.56 -28.97 -29.18
N GLU A 295 -4.24 -29.64 -28.09
CA GLU A 295 -4.64 -29.27 -26.73
C GLU A 295 -4.51 -27.75 -26.58
N ALA A 296 -5.61 -27.12 -26.20
CA ALA A 296 -5.69 -25.69 -25.96
C ALA A 296 -4.73 -25.29 -24.85
N THR A 297 -3.52 -24.91 -25.23
CA THR A 297 -2.59 -24.16 -24.39
C THR A 297 -3.22 -22.79 -24.13
N LYS A 298 -3.94 -22.73 -23.01
CA LYS A 298 -4.50 -21.52 -22.45
C LYS A 298 -3.39 -20.47 -22.33
N ASN A 299 -3.64 -19.35 -22.97
CA ASN A 299 -2.81 -18.16 -22.99
C ASN A 299 -2.43 -17.71 -21.56
N LEU A 300 -1.15 -17.75 -21.22
CA LEU A 300 -0.55 -16.82 -20.26
C LEU A 300 0.24 -15.79 -21.06
N SER A 301 -0.48 -14.79 -21.56
CA SER A 301 0.12 -13.62 -22.21
C SER A 301 0.78 -12.73 -21.15
N ALA A 302 2.09 -12.84 -20.98
CA ALA A 302 2.91 -11.83 -20.33
C ALA A 302 2.85 -10.53 -21.15
N LYS A 303 2.23 -9.51 -20.57
CA LYS A 303 2.00 -8.19 -21.18
C LYS A 303 3.29 -7.37 -21.12
N LYS A 304 4.18 -7.49 -22.12
CA LYS A 304 5.31 -6.54 -22.30
C LYS A 304 4.79 -5.26 -22.97
N LYS A 305 4.94 -4.13 -22.27
CA LYS A 305 4.62 -2.78 -22.77
C LYS A 305 5.62 -2.36 -23.87
N LYS A 306 5.10 -1.74 -24.93
CA LYS A 306 5.90 -1.15 -26.03
C LYS A 306 6.35 0.27 -25.70
N ARG A 307 7.54 0.65 -26.21
CA ARG A 307 7.93 2.03 -26.56
C ARG A 307 7.95 2.16 -28.11
N PRO A 308 7.70 3.34 -28.70
CA PRO A 308 7.41 3.45 -30.12
C PRO A 308 8.63 3.75 -31.02
N VAL A 309 8.45 3.25 -32.25
CA VAL A 309 9.07 3.39 -33.58
C VAL A 309 9.77 4.72 -33.91
N SER A 310 10.84 4.65 -34.72
CA SER A 310 11.08 5.36 -36.02
C SER A 310 12.60 5.37 -36.31
N SER A 311 13.19 5.25 -37.49
CA SER A 311 12.85 4.82 -38.87
C SER A 311 14.17 4.87 -39.67
N GLN A 312 14.38 3.94 -40.63
CA GLN A 312 15.07 4.17 -41.93
C GLN A 312 16.61 4.44 -41.88
N LEU A 313 17.53 3.84 -42.68
CA LEU A 313 17.54 3.39 -44.08
C LEU A 313 18.65 2.34 -44.37
N TYR A 314 18.45 1.66 -45.50
CA TYR A 314 19.41 1.17 -46.49
C TYR A 314 20.05 -0.23 -46.37
N ARG A 315 20.07 -0.89 -47.53
CA ARG A 315 20.32 -2.31 -47.84
C ARG A 315 21.77 -2.45 -48.43
N PRO A 316 22.18 -3.61 -48.98
CA PRO A 316 23.24 -4.49 -48.48
C PRO A 316 24.51 -4.53 -49.37
N ASN A 317 25.62 -5.14 -48.92
CA ASN A 317 26.47 -5.89 -49.86
C ASN A 317 27.31 -7.01 -49.21
N VAL A 318 27.48 -8.07 -49.98
CA VAL A 318 28.20 -9.32 -49.78
C VAL A 318 29.65 -9.17 -50.30
N ARG A 319 30.66 -9.71 -49.60
CA ARG A 319 31.82 -10.43 -50.19
C ARG A 319 32.83 -10.93 -49.13
N SER A 320 32.85 -12.27 -49.01
CA SER A 320 33.98 -13.22 -48.91
C SER A 320 35.41 -12.81 -48.50
N LEU A 321 35.95 -13.67 -47.61
CA LEU A 321 37.31 -14.26 -47.53
C LEU A 321 38.57 -13.39 -47.39
N SER A 322 39.31 -13.60 -46.29
CA SER A 322 40.74 -13.98 -46.34
C SER A 322 41.26 -14.43 -44.96
N LYS A 323 41.95 -15.58 -44.93
CA LYS A 323 42.68 -16.17 -43.78
C LYS A 323 44.02 -15.46 -43.51
N PRO A 324 44.63 -15.65 -42.33
CA PRO A 324 46.10 -15.74 -42.20
C PRO A 324 46.49 -17.15 -41.69
N LYS A 325 47.23 -17.97 -42.45
CA LYS A 325 48.70 -18.06 -42.64
C LYS A 325 49.46 -18.56 -41.39
N ASP A 326 49.80 -19.83 -41.46
CA ASP A 326 50.64 -20.62 -40.57
C ASP A 326 52.08 -20.10 -40.48
N ASN A 327 52.72 -20.32 -39.33
CA ASN A 327 54.16 -20.54 -39.22
C ASN A 327 54.44 -21.65 -38.19
N LEU A 328 55.51 -22.40 -38.47
CA LEU A 328 55.81 -23.77 -38.09
C LEU A 328 56.97 -23.85 -37.07
N HIS A 329 57.02 -25.01 -36.36
CA HIS A 329 58.18 -25.66 -35.69
C HIS A 329 58.68 -25.08 -34.34
N VAL A 330 58.59 -25.82 -33.21
CA VAL A 330 59.39 -26.99 -32.73
C VAL A 330 60.84 -26.64 -32.38
N GLY A 331 61.23 -26.89 -31.12
CA GLY A 331 62.64 -27.08 -30.72
C GLY A 331 62.98 -26.53 -29.33
N GLY A 332 63.17 -27.42 -28.35
CA GLY A 332 63.63 -27.08 -27.00
C GLY A 332 65.13 -26.76 -26.92
N GLY A 333 65.58 -26.32 -25.74
CA GLY A 333 67.00 -26.14 -25.46
C GLY A 333 67.27 -25.25 -24.25
N ILE A 334 67.68 -25.91 -23.16
CA ILE A 334 68.29 -25.35 -21.95
C ILE A 334 69.66 -24.71 -22.28
N VAL A 335 70.11 -23.68 -21.54
CA VAL A 335 71.43 -23.58 -20.86
C VAL A 335 71.70 -22.14 -20.35
N LYS A 336 71.91 -22.07 -19.04
CA LYS A 336 72.81 -21.23 -18.20
C LYS A 336 73.27 -19.85 -18.70
N ARG A 337 73.14 -18.87 -17.80
CA ARG A 337 74.33 -18.25 -17.20
C ARG A 337 74.05 -17.84 -15.75
#